data_AF-A0A706BPV4-F1
#
_entry.id   AF-A0A706BPV4-F1
#
_cell.length_a   1.000
_cell.length_b   1.000
_cell.length_c   1.000
_cell.angle_alpha   90.00
_cell.angle_beta   90.00
_cell.angle_gamma   90.00
#
_symmetry.space_group_name_H-M   'P 1'
#
loop_
_entity.id
_entity.type
_entity.pdbx_description
1 polymer ?
#
loop_
_entity_poly.entity_id
_entity_poly.type
_entity_poly.pdbx_seq_one_letter_code
_entity_poly.pdbx_strand_id
1 'polypeptide(L)' 'MRDLYPLTRRRLLTAMALSPLLWQMNTAQAAAIDPRRIVALEW' A
#
# COMPACT_ATOMS: atom_id res chain seq x y z
N MET A 1 21.04 2.85 -15.65
CA MET A 1 20.43 1.50 -15.67
C MET A 1 20.01 1.23 -14.24
N ARG A 2 18.71 0.98 -13.97
CA ARG A 2 18.21 0.81 -12.60
C ARG A 2 18.94 -0.38 -11.98
N ASP A 3 19.68 -0.13 -10.91
CA ASP A 3 20.18 -1.17 -10.02
C ASP A 3 18.97 -1.98 -9.56
N LEU A 4 18.77 -3.14 -10.22
CA LEU A 4 17.79 -4.14 -9.85
C LEU A 4 18.26 -4.68 -8.50
N TYR A 5 17.89 -3.96 -7.43
CA TYR A 5 18.06 -4.41 -6.05
C TYR A 5 17.68 -5.88 -6.03
N PRO A 6 18.61 -6.81 -5.72
CA PRO A 6 18.30 -8.22 -5.72
C PRO A 6 17.11 -8.41 -4.78
N LEU A 7 15.99 -8.84 -5.37
CA LEU A 7 14.71 -8.94 -4.71
C LEU A 7 14.87 -10.01 -3.63
N THR A 8 15.15 -9.59 -2.40
CA THR A 8 15.45 -10.53 -1.32
C THR A 8 14.23 -11.40 -1.06
N ARG A 9 14.44 -12.65 -0.64
CA ARG A 9 13.34 -13.58 -0.33
C ARG A 9 12.26 -12.94 0.55
N ARG A 10 12.67 -12.15 1.54
CA ARG A 10 11.75 -11.40 2.41
C ARG A 10 10.89 -10.42 1.62
N ARG A 11 11.48 -9.61 0.73
CA ARG A 11 10.74 -8.63 -0.09
C ARG A 11 9.81 -9.32 -1.08
N LEU A 12 10.22 -10.45 -1.65
CA LEU A 12 9.38 -11.25 -2.52
C LEU A 12 8.16 -11.82 -1.76
N LEU A 13 8.39 -12.41 -0.58
CA LEU A 13 7.32 -12.92 0.27
C LEU A 13 6.36 -11.81 0.71
N THR A 14 6.89 -10.64 1.11
CA THR A 14 6.07 -9.47 1.43
C THR A 14 5.24 -9.03 0.23
N ALA A 15 5.83 -8.95 -0.97
CA ALA A 15 5.10 -8.58 -2.18
C ALA A 15 3.99 -9.60 -2.52
N MET A 16 4.26 -10.90 -2.37
CA MET A 16 3.26 -11.95 -2.60
C MET A 16 2.14 -11.93 -1.56
N ALA A 17 2.45 -11.65 -0.30
CA ALA A 17 1.45 -11.49 0.76
C ALA A 17 0.60 -10.22 0.58
N LEU A 18 1.19 -9.14 0.05
CA LEU A 18 0.48 -7.89 -0.23
C LEU A 18 -0.32 -7.93 -1.54
N SER A 19 0.09 -8.70 -2.55
CA SER A 19 -0.61 -8.82 -3.84
C SER A 19 -2.12 -9.09 -3.73
N PRO A 20 -2.61 -10.07 -2.94
CA PRO A 20 -4.04 -10.31 -2.78
C PRO A 20 -4.74 -9.18 -2.02
N LEU A 21 -4.07 -8.54 -1.07
CA LEU A 21 -4.62 -7.38 -0.35
C LEU A 21 -4.82 -6.20 -1.30
N LEU A 22 -3.86 -5.92 -2.17
CA LEU A 22 -3.98 -4.87 -3.18
C LEU A 22 -5.09 -5.18 -4.20
N TRP A 23 -5.26 -6.46 -4.57
CA TRP A 23 -6.36 -6.89 -5.43
C TRP A 23 -7.72 -6.69 -4.75
N GLN A 24 -7.83 -7.03 -3.46
CA GLN A 24 -9.04 -6.81 -2.66
C GLN A 24 -9.31 -5.31 -2.42
N MET A 25 -8.26 -4.50 -2.33
CA MET A 25 -8.34 -3.04 -2.20
C MET A 25 -8.64 -2.32 -3.52
N ASN A 26 -8.83 -3.02 -4.65
CA ASN A 26 -9.25 -2.39 -5.90
C ASN A 26 -10.61 -1.67 -5.77
N THR A 27 -11.45 -2.12 -4.84
CA THR A 27 -12.71 -1.44 -4.45
C THR A 27 -12.56 -0.52 -3.23
N ALA A 28 -11.41 -0.54 -2.55
CA ALA A 28 -11.10 0.38 -1.47
C ALA A 28 -10.77 1.75 -2.06
N GLN A 29 -11.80 2.58 -2.18
CA GLN A 29 -11.62 3.99 -2.46
C GLN A 29 -11.02 4.65 -1.22
N ALA A 30 -9.94 5.41 -1.41
CA ALA A 30 -9.53 6.37 -0.39
C ALA A 30 -10.74 7.23 -0.06
N ALA A 31 -11.09 7.34 1.22
CA ALA A 31 -12.18 8.22 1.63
C ALA A 31 -11.94 9.60 1.01
N ALA A 32 -12.97 10.16 0.38
CA ALA A 32 -12.87 11.48 -0.21
C ALA A 32 -12.31 12.44 0.86
N ILE A 33 -11.34 13.26 0.46
CA ILE A 33 -10.74 14.26 1.33
C ILE A 33 -11.84 15.27 1.66
N ASP A 34 -12.52 15.05 2.79
CA ASP A 34 -13.52 15.97 3.34
C ASP A 34 -12.82 16.87 4.37
N PRO A 35 -12.57 18.16 4.07
CA PRO A 35 -11.90 19.08 4.97
C PRO A 35 -12.56 19.23 6.34
N ARG A 36 -13.86 18.90 6.47
CA ARG A 36 -14.60 18.90 7.74
C ARG A 36 -14.41 17.60 8.54
N ARG A 37 -13.87 16.56 7.90
CA ARG A 37 -13.66 15.20 8.44
C ARG A 37 -12.20 14.77 8.40
N ILE A 38 -11.27 15.64 7.96
CA ILE A 38 -9.84 15.51 8.20
C ILE A 38 -9.64 15.64 9.72
N VAL A 39 -9.91 14.57 10.45
CA VAL A 39 -9.32 14.39 11.77
C VAL A 39 -7.86 14.13 11.47
N ALA A 40 -7.01 15.12 11.69
CA ALA A 40 -5.59 14.88 11.74
C ALA A 40 -5.40 13.66 12.64
N LEU A 41 -4.85 12.58 12.11
CA LEU A 41 -4.34 11.49 12.93
C LEU A 41 -3.10 12.08 13.62
N GLU A 42 -3.36 12.90 14.64
CA GLU A 42 -2.37 13.38 15.60
C GLU A 42 -1.89 12.14 16.35
N TRP A 43 -0.75 11.62 15.92
CA TRP A 43 0.09 10.69 16.67
C TRP A 43 1.55 11.14 16.50
#